data_AF-A0A382ZPL4-F1
#
_entry.id   AF-A0A382ZPL4-F1
#
_cell.length_a   1.000
_cell.length_b   1.000
_cell.length_c   1.000
_cell.angle_alpha   90.00
_cell.angle_beta   90.00
_cell.angle_gamma   90.00
#
_symmetry.space_group_name_H-M   'P 1'
#
loop_
_entity.id
_entity.type
_entity.pdbx_description
1 polymer ?
#
loop_
_entity_poly.entity_id
_entity_poly.type
_entity_poly.pdbx_seq_one_letter_code
_entity_poly.pdbx_strand_id
1 'polypeptide(L)'
;MTPEEKFIFDLDGYLVVKNVLTPAEVDELNALADEAWPGEYEENGLRRTSRVSRWGPASQNLIDHPKALPYMVELLGPKVRVDHDYSIFMRKGGKAGRLHGGQTMQGGVPGDHWYKYHDGMMRNGLTVFTYCLSHAGPGDGGFGCIPGSHKSNFTIEIPDEVRTYQRTVHYVR
;
A
#
# COMPACT_ATOMS: atom_id res chain seq x y z
N MET A 1 14.04 -10.70 1.21
CA MET A 1 13.56 -10.89 -0.17
C MET A 1 14.39 -11.95 -0.86
N THR A 2 13.76 -12.91 -1.53
CA THR A 2 14.42 -13.85 -2.44
C THR A 2 14.88 -13.13 -3.72
N PRO A 3 15.79 -13.71 -4.52
CA PRO A 3 16.18 -13.12 -5.81
C PRO A 3 14.99 -12.86 -6.74
N GLU A 4 14.01 -13.77 -6.76
CA GLU A 4 12.78 -13.61 -7.55
C GLU A 4 11.89 -12.48 -7.03
N GLU A 5 11.73 -12.33 -5.71
CA GLU A 5 11.00 -11.21 -5.13
C GLU A 5 11.65 -9.86 -5.45
N LYS A 6 12.99 -9.80 -5.46
CA LYS A 6 13.72 -8.59 -5.89
C LYS A 6 13.44 -8.28 -7.36
N PHE A 7 13.48 -9.29 -8.23
CA PHE A 7 13.15 -9.15 -9.65
C PHE A 7 11.71 -8.66 -9.86
N ILE A 8 10.73 -9.25 -9.17
CA ILE A 8 9.32 -8.85 -9.28
C ILE A 8 9.12 -7.43 -8.78
N PHE A 9 9.68 -7.07 -7.63
CA PHE A 9 9.53 -5.71 -7.10
C PHE A 9 10.21 -4.68 -8.01
N ASP A 10 11.40 -4.96 -8.54
CA ASP A 10 12.03 -4.08 -9.54
C ASP A 10 11.13 -3.94 -10.77
N LEU A 11 10.61 -5.03 -11.32
CA LEU A 11 9.80 -5.04 -12.54
C LEU A 11 8.46 -4.30 -12.36
N ASP A 12 7.69 -4.68 -11.34
CA ASP A 12 6.30 -4.29 -11.18
C ASP A 12 6.12 -3.10 -10.22
N GLY A 13 7.08 -2.83 -9.34
CA GLY A 13 7.01 -1.76 -8.35
C GLY A 13 6.16 -2.08 -7.12
N TYR A 14 5.70 -3.32 -7.00
CA TYR A 14 4.97 -3.82 -5.84
C TYR A 14 5.25 -5.31 -5.65
N LEU A 15 4.94 -5.83 -4.45
CA LEU A 15 5.05 -7.24 -4.13
C LEU A 15 3.93 -7.63 -3.16
N VAL A 16 3.30 -8.78 -3.39
CA VAL A 16 2.33 -9.37 -2.45
C VAL A 16 3.03 -10.46 -1.65
N VAL A 17 3.26 -10.22 -0.36
CA VAL A 17 3.86 -11.18 0.56
C VAL A 17 2.74 -11.88 1.33
N LYS A 18 2.62 -13.19 1.16
CA LYS A 18 1.57 -13.98 1.80
C LYS A 18 1.96 -14.39 3.22
N ASN A 19 0.96 -14.60 4.07
CA ASN A 19 1.12 -15.15 5.42
C ASN A 19 2.06 -14.34 6.33
N VAL A 20 2.05 -13.02 6.17
CA VAL A 20 2.77 -12.10 7.08
C VAL A 20 2.14 -12.18 8.47
N LEU A 21 0.85 -11.88 8.57
CA LEU A 21 0.08 -12.00 9.80
C LEU A 21 -0.51 -13.41 9.95
N THR A 22 -0.58 -13.88 11.18
CA THR A 22 -1.32 -15.07 11.59
C THR A 22 -2.82 -14.76 11.76
N PRO A 23 -3.71 -15.77 11.75
CA PRO A 23 -5.12 -15.54 12.02
C PRO A 23 -5.38 -14.84 13.36
N ALA A 24 -4.64 -15.20 14.42
CA ALA A 24 -4.78 -14.58 15.72
C ALA A 24 -4.39 -13.09 15.73
N GLU A 25 -3.31 -12.72 15.04
CA GLU A 25 -2.93 -11.30 14.88
C GLU A 25 -3.99 -10.53 14.10
N VAL A 26 -4.58 -11.14 13.06
CA VAL A 26 -5.68 -10.53 12.30
C VAL A 26 -6.91 -10.33 13.18
N ASP A 27 -7.30 -11.32 13.99
CA ASP A 27 -8.44 -11.23 14.91
C ASP A 27 -8.22 -10.13 15.97
N GLU A 28 -7.02 -10.07 16.57
CA GLU A 28 -6.65 -9.04 17.54
C GLU A 28 -6.69 -7.63 16.93
N LEU A 29 -6.13 -7.46 15.73
CA LEU A 29 -6.15 -6.17 15.02
C LEU A 29 -7.56 -5.73 14.62
N ASN A 30 -8.43 -6.66 14.22
CA ASN A 30 -9.82 -6.36 13.91
C ASN A 30 -10.60 -5.95 15.17
N ALA A 31 -10.47 -6.68 16.28
CA ALA A 31 -11.11 -6.32 17.54
C ALA A 31 -10.66 -4.92 18.03
N LEU A 32 -9.36 -4.64 17.90
CA LEU A 32 -8.80 -3.32 18.23
C LEU A 32 -9.36 -2.21 17.33
N ALA A 33 -9.52 -2.48 16.04
CA ALA A 33 -10.10 -1.53 15.09
C ALA A 33 -11.56 -1.20 15.40
N ASP A 34 -12.34 -2.22 15.77
CA ASP A 34 -13.76 -2.08 16.15
C ASP A 34 -13.93 -1.26 17.44
N GLU A 35 -13.02 -1.43 18.42
CA GLU A 35 -13.02 -0.65 19.66
C GLU A 35 -12.55 0.80 19.43
N ALA A 36 -11.43 0.98 18.72
CA ALA A 36 -10.79 2.29 18.59
C ALA A 36 -11.48 3.23 17.57
N TRP A 37 -12.18 2.66 16.59
CA TRP A 37 -12.83 3.43 15.53
C TRP A 37 -14.21 2.86 15.14
N PRO A 38 -15.17 2.80 16.08
CA PRO A 38 -16.53 2.38 15.76
C PRO A 38 -17.22 3.41 14.85
N GLY A 39 -18.27 2.98 14.14
CA GLY A 39 -19.14 3.89 13.39
C GLY A 39 -19.57 3.38 12.03
N GLU A 40 -20.45 4.16 11.41
CA GLU A 40 -21.09 3.83 10.14
C GLU A 40 -20.25 4.24 8.93
N TYR A 41 -20.52 3.59 7.80
CA TYR A 41 -19.93 3.96 6.51
C TYR A 41 -20.60 5.19 5.91
N GLU A 42 -19.80 6.06 5.31
CA GLU A 42 -20.29 7.15 4.48
C GLU A 42 -21.06 6.62 3.26
N GLU A 43 -21.78 7.52 2.55
CA GLU A 43 -22.53 7.16 1.33
C GLU A 43 -21.64 6.49 0.28
N ASN A 44 -20.39 6.93 0.17
CA ASN A 44 -19.39 6.36 -0.74
C ASN A 44 -18.92 4.93 -0.36
N GLY A 45 -19.32 4.41 0.81
CA GLY A 45 -18.94 3.08 1.28
C GLY A 45 -17.49 2.94 1.74
N LEU A 46 -16.84 4.05 2.09
CA LEU A 46 -15.48 4.12 2.60
C LEU A 46 -15.50 4.72 4.02
N ARG A 47 -14.60 4.25 4.88
CA ARG A 47 -14.19 4.95 6.10
C ARG A 47 -12.69 4.97 6.17
N ARG A 48 -12.10 6.09 6.57
CA ARG A 48 -10.65 6.21 6.74
C ARG A 48 -10.33 6.96 8.01
N THR A 49 -9.31 6.51 8.72
CA THR A 49 -8.76 7.19 9.88
C THR A 49 -7.25 7.04 9.93
N SER A 50 -6.59 7.96 10.61
CA SER A 50 -5.13 8.03 10.74
C SER A 50 -4.71 7.76 12.18
N ARG A 51 -3.40 7.58 12.41
CA ARG A 51 -2.83 7.33 13.75
C ARG A 51 -3.34 6.01 14.35
N VAL A 52 -3.48 5.00 13.50
CA VAL A 52 -3.73 3.59 13.83
C VAL A 52 -2.71 3.06 14.84
N SER A 53 -1.46 3.50 14.75
CA SER A 53 -0.38 3.20 15.71
C SER A 53 -0.67 3.63 17.16
N ARG A 54 -1.73 4.42 17.39
CA ARG A 54 -2.20 4.81 18.72
C ARG A 54 -3.30 3.92 19.29
N TRP A 55 -3.84 2.98 18.51
CA TRP A 55 -4.93 2.14 18.98
C TRP A 55 -4.46 1.19 20.09
N GLY A 56 -3.27 0.61 19.94
CA GLY A 56 -2.70 -0.25 20.98
C GLY A 56 -1.47 -1.04 20.51
N PRO A 57 -0.89 -1.89 21.37
CA PRO A 57 0.32 -2.63 21.08
C PRO A 57 0.26 -3.46 19.79
N ALA A 58 -0.86 -4.14 19.51
CA ALA A 58 -1.02 -4.94 18.28
C ALA A 58 -0.82 -4.09 17.01
N SER A 59 -1.38 -2.88 16.97
CA SER A 59 -1.21 -1.94 15.85
C SER A 59 0.23 -1.41 15.74
N GLN A 60 0.93 -1.24 16.87
CA GLN A 60 2.32 -0.77 16.89
C GLN A 60 3.28 -1.86 16.40
N ASN A 61 3.00 -3.12 16.72
CA ASN A 61 3.79 -4.27 16.28
C ASN A 61 3.80 -4.45 14.75
N LEU A 62 2.91 -3.78 14.00
CA LEU A 62 2.95 -3.74 12.54
C LEU A 62 4.11 -2.91 11.98
N ILE A 63 4.62 -1.95 12.75
CA ILE A 63 5.67 -1.01 12.31
C ILE A 63 6.97 -1.76 12.00
N ASP A 64 7.34 -2.72 12.84
CA ASP A 64 8.57 -3.50 12.77
C ASP A 64 8.31 -5.00 12.79
N HIS A 65 7.13 -5.43 12.33
CA HIS A 65 6.71 -6.82 12.31
C HIS A 65 7.83 -7.72 11.72
N PRO A 66 8.21 -8.82 12.38
CA PRO A 66 9.43 -9.58 12.07
C PRO A 66 9.46 -10.15 10.65
N LYS A 67 8.30 -10.43 10.05
CA LYS A 67 8.23 -10.87 8.64
C LYS A 67 8.22 -9.72 7.62
N ALA A 68 7.94 -8.48 8.03
CA ALA A 68 7.89 -7.32 7.15
C ALA A 68 9.20 -6.50 7.22
N LEU A 69 9.80 -6.39 8.40
CA LEU A 69 11.04 -5.64 8.63
C LEU A 69 12.19 -6.02 7.66
N PRO A 70 12.44 -7.31 7.32
CA PRO A 70 13.46 -7.65 6.32
C PRO A 70 13.20 -7.05 4.94
N TYR A 71 11.94 -6.90 4.53
CA TYR A 71 11.57 -6.24 3.28
C TYR A 71 11.80 -4.73 3.39
N MET A 72 11.44 -4.11 4.52
CA MET A 72 11.69 -2.68 4.76
C MET A 72 13.19 -2.36 4.67
N VAL A 73 14.04 -3.17 5.31
CA VAL A 73 15.49 -2.97 5.30
C VAL A 73 16.08 -3.16 3.91
N GLU A 74 15.62 -4.15 3.15
CA GLU A 74 16.06 -4.37 1.77
C GLU A 74 15.64 -3.21 0.83
N LEU A 75 14.41 -2.71 0.96
CA LEU A 75 13.85 -1.70 0.05
C LEU A 75 14.28 -0.26 0.40
N LEU A 76 14.40 0.06 1.68
CA LEU A 76 14.61 1.43 2.19
C LEU A 76 15.98 1.60 2.83
N GLY A 77 16.46 0.56 3.51
CA GLY A 77 17.74 0.54 4.22
C GLY A 77 17.61 0.33 5.72
N PRO A 78 18.74 0.30 6.44
CA PRO A 78 18.76 -0.02 7.86
C PRO A 78 18.15 1.07 8.76
N LYS A 79 17.86 2.25 8.20
CA LYS A 79 17.27 3.38 8.92
C LYS A 79 15.98 3.77 8.22
N VAL A 80 14.86 3.34 8.77
CA VAL A 80 13.53 3.67 8.27
C VAL A 80 12.86 4.70 9.17
N ARG A 81 12.00 5.53 8.58
CA ARG A 81 11.13 6.46 9.30
C ARG A 81 9.70 6.16 8.90
N VAL A 82 8.81 6.02 9.88
CA VAL A 82 7.36 6.02 9.61
C VAL A 82 6.95 7.45 9.24
N ASP A 83 6.45 7.62 8.03
CA ASP A 83 5.95 8.91 7.56
C ASP A 83 4.56 9.22 8.15
N HIS A 84 3.61 8.31 7.96
CA HIS A 84 2.30 8.31 8.56
C HIS A 84 1.65 6.92 8.47
N ASP A 85 0.64 6.68 9.30
CA ASP A 85 -0.12 5.44 9.31
C ASP A 85 -1.63 5.73 9.31
N TYR A 86 -2.39 4.87 8.62
CA TYR A 86 -3.83 4.99 8.45
C TYR A 86 -4.45 3.62 8.15
N SER A 87 -5.75 3.51 8.42
CA SER A 87 -6.55 2.34 8.05
C SER A 87 -7.70 2.77 7.14
N ILE A 88 -8.05 1.90 6.21
CA ILE A 88 -9.16 2.07 5.28
C ILE A 88 -10.11 0.90 5.47
N PHE A 89 -11.37 1.20 5.72
CA PHE A 89 -12.46 0.25 5.76
C PHE A 89 -13.32 0.46 4.52
N MET A 90 -13.64 -0.63 3.84
CA MET A 90 -14.47 -0.63 2.63
C MET A 90 -15.68 -1.53 2.87
N ARG A 91 -16.77 -1.26 2.17
CA ARG A 91 -17.92 -2.17 2.06
C ARG A 91 -18.20 -2.49 0.60
N LYS A 92 -18.84 -3.63 0.36
CA LYS A 92 -19.30 -4.03 -0.96
C LYS A 92 -20.16 -2.92 -1.59
N GLY A 93 -19.86 -2.58 -2.84
CA GLY A 93 -20.53 -1.49 -3.56
C GLY A 93 -20.00 -0.08 -3.24
N GLY A 94 -18.96 0.04 -2.40
CA GLY A 94 -18.24 1.29 -2.21
C GLY A 94 -17.56 1.80 -3.49
N LYS A 95 -17.37 3.11 -3.59
CA LYS A 95 -16.72 3.75 -4.74
C LYS A 95 -15.21 3.65 -4.62
N ALA A 96 -14.54 3.33 -5.74
CA ALA A 96 -13.08 3.30 -5.80
C ALA A 96 -12.47 4.69 -5.61
N GLY A 97 -11.32 4.75 -4.95
CA GLY A 97 -10.44 5.92 -5.03
C GLY A 97 -9.76 5.98 -6.41
N ARG A 98 -9.20 7.13 -6.78
CA ARG A 98 -8.42 7.27 -8.00
C ARG A 98 -7.01 6.70 -7.85
N LEU A 99 -6.42 6.20 -8.94
CA LEU A 99 -4.99 5.91 -9.02
C LEU A 99 -4.18 7.19 -8.73
N HIS A 100 -3.19 7.07 -7.85
CA HIS A 100 -2.34 8.16 -7.41
C HIS A 100 -0.95 7.65 -7.03
N GLY A 101 0.02 8.56 -6.89
CA GLY A 101 1.42 8.24 -6.63
C GLY A 101 2.31 8.33 -7.87
N GLY A 102 3.60 8.10 -7.69
CA GLY A 102 4.64 8.36 -8.70
C GLY A 102 5.45 9.63 -8.42
N GLN A 103 6.64 9.72 -9.00
CA GLN A 103 7.67 10.74 -8.70
C GLN A 103 7.20 12.19 -8.89
N THR A 104 6.28 12.41 -9.83
CA THR A 104 5.84 13.74 -10.29
C THR A 104 4.36 14.02 -10.00
N MET A 105 3.65 13.07 -9.41
CA MET A 105 2.18 13.02 -9.44
C MET A 105 1.52 13.63 -8.20
N GLN A 106 2.27 13.95 -7.14
CA GLN A 106 1.76 14.79 -6.05
C GLN A 106 1.90 16.28 -6.43
N GLY A 107 1.12 16.71 -7.41
CA GLY A 107 0.89 18.14 -7.69
C GLY A 107 2.03 18.87 -8.42
N GLY A 108 2.86 18.17 -9.20
CA GLY A 108 3.97 18.81 -9.94
C GLY A 108 5.16 19.22 -9.07
N VAL A 109 5.14 18.85 -7.79
CA VAL A 109 6.29 19.01 -6.88
C VAL A 109 7.10 17.72 -6.91
N PRO A 110 8.43 17.77 -7.02
CA PRO A 110 9.29 16.59 -6.84
C PRO A 110 8.98 15.96 -5.47
N GLY A 111 8.41 14.76 -5.48
CA GLY A 111 8.09 14.01 -4.28
C GLY A 111 9.11 12.92 -4.00
N ASP A 112 9.12 12.42 -2.77
CA ASP A 112 10.00 11.33 -2.34
C ASP A 112 9.57 9.95 -2.88
N HIS A 113 8.66 9.87 -3.86
CA HIS A 113 8.17 8.60 -4.43
C HIS A 113 9.07 8.06 -5.55
N TRP A 114 10.37 8.02 -5.33
CA TRP A 114 11.35 7.55 -6.31
C TRP A 114 11.81 6.12 -6.00
N TYR A 115 12.26 5.45 -7.06
CA TYR A 115 12.96 4.17 -7.02
C TYR A 115 14.27 4.29 -7.82
N LYS A 116 15.36 3.78 -7.27
CA LYS A 116 16.66 3.66 -7.93
C LYS A 116 17.30 2.32 -7.59
N TYR A 117 18.08 1.81 -8.54
CA TYR A 117 18.95 0.66 -8.35
C TYR A 117 20.37 1.05 -8.72
N HIS A 118 21.33 0.82 -7.83
CA HIS A 118 22.74 1.08 -8.07
C HIS A 118 23.59 0.11 -7.24
N ASP A 119 24.67 -0.40 -7.82
CA ASP A 119 25.66 -1.27 -7.14
C ASP A 119 25.04 -2.41 -6.32
N GLY A 120 24.06 -3.10 -6.89
CA GLY A 120 23.42 -4.24 -6.24
C GLY A 120 22.35 -3.87 -5.20
N MET A 121 22.02 -2.60 -5.05
CA MET A 121 21.17 -2.09 -3.98
C MET A 121 19.94 -1.35 -4.53
N MET A 122 18.75 -1.82 -4.11
CA MET A 122 17.50 -1.08 -4.30
C MET A 122 17.39 0.04 -3.27
N ARG A 123 16.90 1.19 -3.70
CA ARG A 123 16.54 2.31 -2.82
C ARG A 123 15.23 2.93 -3.27
N ASN A 124 14.36 3.17 -2.30
CA ASN A 124 13.08 3.84 -2.47
C ASN A 124 13.02 5.05 -1.55
N GLY A 125 12.44 6.17 -2.00
CA GLY A 125 12.25 7.32 -1.12
C GLY A 125 11.02 7.18 -0.21
N LEU A 126 9.96 6.52 -0.67
CA LEU A 126 8.79 6.15 0.12
C LEU A 126 8.26 4.80 -0.36
N THR A 127 7.88 3.94 0.57
CA THR A 127 7.22 2.66 0.27
C THR A 127 6.07 2.46 1.24
N VAL A 128 4.89 2.10 0.73
CA VAL A 128 3.71 1.79 1.53
C VAL A 128 3.70 0.30 1.83
N PHE A 129 3.62 -0.05 3.12
CA PHE A 129 3.37 -1.41 3.59
C PHE A 129 1.91 -1.51 4.00
N THR A 130 1.13 -2.32 3.30
CA THR A 130 -0.30 -2.52 3.57
C THR A 130 -0.54 -3.92 4.09
N TYR A 131 -1.15 -4.01 5.28
CA TYR A 131 -1.60 -5.26 5.87
C TYR A 131 -3.10 -5.43 5.60
N CYS A 132 -3.49 -6.54 4.96
CA CYS A 132 -4.90 -6.86 4.74
C CYS A 132 -5.43 -7.58 5.98
N LEU A 133 -6.37 -6.95 6.70
CA LEU A 133 -7.00 -7.53 7.91
C LEU A 133 -8.30 -8.28 7.61
N SER A 134 -8.68 -8.33 6.34
CA SER A 134 -9.80 -9.13 5.84
C SER A 134 -9.40 -9.76 4.49
N HIS A 135 -10.22 -10.71 4.01
CA HIS A 135 -10.01 -11.28 2.69
C HIS A 135 -10.10 -10.19 1.61
N ALA A 136 -9.10 -10.15 0.72
CA ALA A 136 -9.04 -9.23 -0.40
C ALA A 136 -8.74 -10.03 -1.68
N GLY A 137 -9.78 -10.69 -2.20
CA GLY A 137 -9.71 -11.47 -3.43
C GLY A 137 -9.92 -10.62 -4.69
N PRO A 138 -9.75 -11.22 -5.89
CA PRO A 138 -10.07 -10.56 -7.14
C PRO A 138 -11.53 -10.06 -7.15
N GLY A 139 -11.71 -8.76 -7.34
CA GLY A 139 -13.04 -8.12 -7.39
C GLY A 139 -13.59 -7.65 -6.04
N ASP A 140 -12.93 -7.93 -4.92
CA ASP A 140 -13.36 -7.44 -3.59
C ASP A 140 -13.01 -5.96 -3.36
N GLY A 141 -12.18 -5.38 -4.23
CA GLY A 141 -11.66 -4.03 -4.10
C GLY A 141 -10.38 -3.97 -3.24
N GLY A 142 -9.98 -2.77 -2.84
CA GLY A 142 -8.77 -2.55 -2.05
C GLY A 142 -7.60 -2.06 -2.89
N PHE A 143 -6.63 -2.93 -3.16
CA PHE A 143 -5.42 -2.57 -3.88
C PHE A 143 -5.64 -2.55 -5.38
N GLY A 144 -5.19 -1.47 -6.04
CA GLY A 144 -5.12 -1.36 -7.49
C GLY A 144 -3.88 -0.58 -7.90
N CYS A 145 -3.25 -0.95 -9.02
CA CYS A 145 -2.01 -0.36 -9.47
C CYS A 145 -1.81 -0.46 -11.00
N ILE A 146 -0.78 0.23 -11.50
CA ILE A 146 -0.25 0.01 -12.86
C ILE A 146 1.15 -0.58 -12.67
N PRO A 147 1.34 -1.89 -12.89
CA PRO A 147 2.65 -2.51 -12.75
C PRO A 147 3.71 -1.80 -13.62
N GLY A 148 4.87 -1.51 -13.03
CA GLY A 148 5.99 -0.82 -13.70
C GLY A 148 5.87 0.70 -13.76
N SER A 149 4.75 1.30 -13.31
CA SER A 149 4.57 2.76 -13.37
C SER A 149 5.55 3.53 -12.47
N HIS A 150 6.15 2.90 -11.46
CA HIS A 150 7.17 3.50 -10.58
C HIS A 150 8.45 3.90 -11.32
N LYS A 151 8.71 3.31 -12.49
CA LYS A 151 9.85 3.62 -13.39
C LYS A 151 9.44 4.38 -14.66
N SER A 152 8.15 4.60 -14.88
CA SER A 152 7.67 5.24 -16.11
C SER A 152 7.90 6.75 -16.08
N ASN A 153 8.41 7.29 -17.19
CA ASN A 153 8.55 8.73 -17.40
C ASN A 153 7.24 9.38 -17.91
N PHE A 154 6.21 8.59 -18.20
CA PHE A 154 4.96 9.03 -18.84
C PHE A 154 3.73 8.86 -17.95
N THR A 155 3.89 8.81 -16.62
CA THR A 155 2.76 8.66 -15.69
C THR A 155 1.76 9.82 -15.78
N ILE A 156 2.21 11.00 -16.19
CA ILE A 156 1.34 12.16 -16.40
C ILE A 156 0.37 11.96 -17.58
N GLU A 157 0.76 11.14 -18.56
CA GLU A 157 -0.01 10.86 -19.78
C GLU A 157 -1.11 9.80 -19.57
N ILE A 158 -1.24 9.24 -18.36
CA ILE A 158 -2.32 8.31 -18.05
C ILE A 158 -3.65 9.10 -18.11
N PRO A 159 -4.60 8.71 -18.98
CA PRO A 159 -5.87 9.43 -19.11
C PRO A 159 -6.67 9.43 -17.80
N ASP A 160 -7.39 10.52 -17.55
CA ASP A 160 -8.15 10.67 -16.31
C ASP A 160 -9.28 9.64 -16.18
N GLU A 161 -9.91 9.21 -17.29
CA GLU A 161 -10.91 8.15 -17.25
C GLU A 161 -10.30 6.79 -16.85
N VAL A 162 -9.00 6.57 -17.10
CA VAL A 162 -8.29 5.38 -16.60
C VAL A 162 -7.96 5.54 -15.12
N ARG A 163 -7.46 6.71 -14.70
CA ARG A 163 -7.13 6.98 -13.29
C ARG A 163 -8.32 6.88 -12.35
N THR A 164 -9.50 7.18 -12.86
CA THR A 164 -10.76 7.15 -12.11
C THR A 164 -11.57 5.88 -12.33
N TYR A 165 -10.99 4.87 -12.99
CA TYR A 165 -11.63 3.57 -13.29
C TYR A 165 -12.91 3.68 -14.15
N GLN A 166 -13.14 4.79 -14.85
CA GLN A 166 -14.24 4.95 -15.80
C GLN A 166 -14.01 4.16 -17.09
N ARG A 167 -12.74 3.86 -17.43
CA ARG A 167 -12.35 3.02 -18.56
C ARG A 167 -11.40 1.92 -18.12
N THR A 168 -11.81 0.67 -18.31
CA THR A 168 -10.95 -0.50 -18.09
C THR A 168 -9.90 -0.61 -19.19
N VAL A 169 -8.64 -0.87 -18.80
CA VAL A 169 -7.50 -1.02 -19.70
C VAL A 169 -6.60 -2.15 -19.21
N HIS A 170 -5.84 -2.76 -20.13
CA HIS A 170 -5.06 -3.98 -19.86
C HIS A 170 -3.88 -3.80 -18.90
N TYR A 171 -3.43 -2.56 -18.66
CA TYR A 171 -2.26 -2.26 -17.82
C TYR A 171 -2.62 -1.82 -16.39
N VAL A 172 -3.91 -1.81 -16.03
CA VAL A 172 -4.36 -1.57 -14.64
C VAL A 172 -4.71 -2.92 -14.02
N ARG A 173 -4.21 -3.16 -12.80
CA ARG A 173 -4.55 -4.29 -11.94
C ARG A 173 -5.41 -3.84 -10.77
#